data_AF-A0A2S3UMA4-F1
#
_entry.id   AF-A0A2S3UMA4-F1
#
_cell.length_a   1.000
_cell.length_b   1.000
_cell.length_c   1.000
_cell.angle_alpha   90.00
_cell.angle_beta   90.00
_cell.angle_gamma   90.00
#
_symmetry.space_group_name_H-M   'P 1'
#
loop_
_entity.id
_entity.type
_entity.pdbx_description
1 polymer ?
#
loop_
_entity_poly.entity_id
_entity_poly.type
_entity_poly.pdbx_seq_one_letter_code
_entity_poly.pdbx_strand_id
1 'polypeptide(L)'
;MFLKKILPALALSMLAGACQTGADVPTDLGGNTILFYNQAHGVQVEYFSKSGRTSLWYPGNTGSLPGRWTTKMDGNLICFGYPKNSYNPVTKELGGGLKCRLTADFKRNVRQTCKGDVFNLASGKIPFVLTKSRSQISTLKKSCS
;
A
#
# COMPACT_ATOMS: atom_id res chain seq x y z
N MET A 1 -3.75 65.23 15.70
CA MET A 1 -2.56 64.86 14.91
C MET A 1 -2.24 63.38 15.17
N PHE A 2 -2.35 62.56 14.12
CA PHE A 2 -1.97 61.16 13.92
C PHE A 2 -2.60 59.99 14.72
N LEU A 3 -3.55 59.37 14.00
CA LEU A 3 -4.01 57.99 14.01
C LEU A 3 -2.86 56.95 14.06
N LYS A 4 -3.03 55.86 14.82
CA LYS A 4 -2.38 54.57 14.49
C LYS A 4 -3.39 53.42 14.61
N LYS A 5 -3.98 53.07 13.47
CA LYS A 5 -4.72 51.82 13.26
C LYS A 5 -3.71 50.67 13.20
N ILE A 6 -3.86 49.68 14.07
CA ILE A 6 -3.10 48.42 14.01
C ILE A 6 -3.93 47.46 13.16
N LEU A 7 -3.47 47.13 11.96
CA LEU A 7 -4.00 46.02 11.18
C LEU A 7 -3.39 44.70 11.69
N PRO A 8 -4.16 43.62 11.88
CA PRO A 8 -3.61 42.29 11.98
C PRO A 8 -3.29 41.78 10.56
N ALA A 9 -2.04 41.48 10.29
CA ALA A 9 -1.66 40.73 9.08
C ALA A 9 -2.07 39.26 9.28
N LEU A 10 -3.14 38.82 8.61
CA LEU A 10 -3.42 37.40 8.44
C LEU A 10 -2.33 36.80 7.53
N ALA A 11 -1.42 36.03 8.10
CA ALA A 11 -0.54 35.16 7.33
C ALA A 11 -1.37 33.99 6.80
N LEU A 12 -1.72 34.05 5.51
CA LEU A 12 -2.35 32.96 4.78
C LEU A 12 -1.28 31.91 4.48
N SER A 13 -1.09 30.95 5.38
CA SER A 13 -0.22 29.81 5.16
C SER A 13 -0.80 28.94 4.04
N MET A 14 -0.31 29.13 2.81
CA MET A 14 -0.55 28.18 1.73
C MET A 14 0.10 26.86 2.12
N LEU A 15 -0.72 25.89 2.56
CA LEU A 15 -0.30 24.50 2.63
C LEU A 15 -0.09 24.03 1.18
N ALA A 16 1.15 24.14 0.71
CA ALA A 16 1.60 23.39 -0.45
C ALA A 16 1.46 21.90 -0.10
N GLY A 17 0.37 21.30 -0.56
CA GLY A 17 0.22 19.85 -0.56
C GLY A 17 1.33 19.25 -1.41
N ALA A 18 2.40 18.80 -0.77
CA ALA A 18 3.48 18.09 -1.45
C ALA A 18 2.90 16.83 -2.08
N CYS A 19 2.85 16.80 -3.42
CA CYS A 19 2.68 15.57 -4.17
C CYS A 19 3.90 14.68 -3.89
N GLN A 20 3.75 13.71 -2.99
CA GLN A 20 4.78 12.71 -2.73
C GLN A 20 4.93 11.83 -3.98
N THR A 21 5.92 12.14 -4.80
CA THR A 21 6.28 11.40 -6.01
C THR A 21 7.58 10.63 -5.76
N GLY A 22 7.53 9.67 -4.83
CA GLY A 22 8.69 8.87 -4.44
C GLY A 22 8.29 7.50 -3.92
N ALA A 23 9.19 6.52 -4.04
CA ALA A 23 9.07 5.20 -3.43
C ALA A 23 9.33 5.23 -1.90
N ASP A 24 9.01 6.33 -1.25
CA ASP A 24 9.15 6.45 0.20
C ASP A 24 8.16 5.49 0.84
N VAL A 25 8.70 4.40 1.39
CA VAL A 25 7.89 3.43 2.11
C VAL A 25 7.74 3.95 3.53
N PRO A 26 6.51 4.34 3.94
CA PRO A 26 6.31 4.91 5.26
C PRO A 26 6.73 3.90 6.34
N THR A 27 7.14 4.42 7.49
CA THR A 27 7.48 3.58 8.65
C THR A 27 6.25 2.81 9.13
N ASP A 28 5.07 3.42 9.04
CA ASP A 28 3.77 2.79 9.23
C ASP A 28 3.04 2.63 7.89
N LEU A 29 2.72 1.40 7.51
CA LEU A 29 1.96 1.10 6.29
C LEU A 29 0.47 1.39 6.46
N GLY A 30 -0.03 1.52 7.70
CA GLY A 30 -1.44 1.71 8.00
C GLY A 30 -2.09 2.90 7.29
N GLY A 31 -3.15 2.60 6.54
CA GLY A 31 -3.89 3.56 5.73
C GLY A 31 -3.26 3.84 4.36
N ASN A 32 -2.40 2.96 3.84
CA ASN A 32 -1.77 3.15 2.53
C ASN A 32 -2.01 1.96 1.61
N THR A 33 -2.07 2.24 0.31
CA THR A 33 -2.00 1.26 -0.77
C THR A 33 -0.57 1.20 -1.29
N ILE A 34 -0.01 0.00 -1.40
CA ILE A 34 1.36 -0.22 -1.83
C ILE A 34 1.39 -1.04 -3.12
N LEU A 35 2.17 -0.58 -4.09
CA LEU A 35 2.48 -1.29 -5.33
C LEU A 35 3.81 -2.04 -5.17
N PHE A 36 3.80 -3.35 -5.39
CA PHE A 36 4.98 -4.23 -5.32
C PHE A 36 5.32 -4.81 -6.69
N TYR A 37 6.60 -5.10 -6.86
CA TYR A 37 7.04 -5.99 -7.92
C TYR A 37 8.27 -6.80 -7.52
N ASN A 38 8.17 -8.12 -7.72
CA ASN A 38 9.30 -9.03 -7.76
C ASN A 38 9.10 -10.06 -8.89
N GLN A 39 10.18 -10.73 -9.31
CA GLN A 39 10.14 -11.63 -10.47
C GLN A 39 9.29 -12.90 -10.26
N ALA A 40 9.20 -13.41 -9.03
CA ALA A 40 8.48 -14.65 -8.74
C ALA A 40 6.95 -14.45 -8.74
N HIS A 41 6.48 -13.38 -8.09
CA HIS A 41 5.07 -13.08 -7.92
C HIS A 41 4.51 -12.13 -8.99
N GLY A 42 5.35 -11.33 -9.65
CA GLY A 42 4.92 -10.27 -10.56
C GLY A 42 4.46 -9.01 -9.83
N VAL A 43 3.60 -8.24 -10.49
CA VAL A 43 3.00 -7.01 -9.94
C VAL A 43 1.93 -7.37 -8.92
N GLN A 44 1.95 -6.72 -7.76
CA GLN A 44 0.92 -6.87 -6.73
C GLN A 44 0.55 -5.49 -6.21
N VAL A 45 -0.71 -5.29 -5.84
CA VAL A 45 -1.17 -4.08 -5.16
C VAL A 45 -1.85 -4.50 -3.88
N GLU A 46 -1.50 -3.87 -2.76
CA GLU A 46 -2.09 -4.25 -1.48
C GLU A 46 -2.43 -3.01 -0.65
N TYR A 47 -3.68 -2.94 -0.21
CA TYR A 47 -4.13 -1.90 0.71
C TYR A 47 -3.99 -2.39 2.16
N PHE A 48 -3.26 -1.62 2.97
CA PHE A 48 -3.02 -1.87 4.38
C PHE A 48 -3.91 -0.93 5.20
N SER A 49 -4.94 -1.46 5.85
CA SER A 49 -5.75 -0.64 6.77
C SER A 49 -5.05 -0.46 8.12
N LYS A 50 -5.34 0.63 8.83
CA LYS A 50 -4.80 0.89 10.18
C LYS A 50 -5.24 -0.14 11.24
N SER A 51 -6.32 -0.89 10.99
CA SER A 51 -6.80 -1.92 11.91
C SER A 51 -6.14 -3.30 11.72
N GLY A 52 -5.06 -3.39 10.93
CA GLY A 52 -4.37 -4.64 10.68
C GLY A 52 -5.06 -5.56 9.65
N ARG A 53 -6.10 -5.09 8.96
CA ARG A 53 -6.63 -5.79 7.76
C ARG A 53 -5.84 -5.38 6.53
N THR A 54 -5.67 -6.30 5.60
CA THR A 54 -5.08 -6.04 4.28
C THR A 54 -6.00 -6.54 3.17
N SER A 55 -5.88 -5.99 1.97
CA SER A 55 -6.61 -6.42 0.78
C SER A 55 -5.66 -6.49 -0.41
N LEU A 56 -5.33 -7.71 -0.82
CA LEU A 56 -4.32 -8.02 -1.83
C LEU A 56 -4.95 -8.21 -3.20
N TRP A 57 -4.58 -7.37 -4.14
CA TRP A 57 -4.80 -7.56 -5.57
C TRP A 57 -3.60 -8.31 -6.15
N TYR A 58 -3.78 -9.62 -6.35
CA TYR A 58 -2.74 -10.55 -6.81
C TYR A 58 -2.96 -10.97 -8.27
N PRO A 59 -1.91 -11.24 -9.07
CA PRO A 59 -2.06 -11.72 -10.43
C PRO A 59 -2.94 -12.97 -10.56
N GLY A 60 -3.89 -12.93 -11.50
CA GLY A 60 -4.83 -14.01 -11.76
C GLY A 60 -6.06 -14.05 -10.85
N ASN A 61 -6.08 -13.31 -9.74
CA ASN A 61 -7.30 -13.21 -8.92
C ASN A 61 -8.36 -12.36 -9.63
N THR A 62 -9.62 -12.76 -9.51
CA THR A 62 -10.80 -12.04 -10.05
C THR A 62 -11.42 -11.07 -9.05
N GLY A 63 -10.90 -11.02 -7.82
CA GLY A 63 -11.25 -10.07 -6.77
C GLY A 63 -10.06 -9.82 -5.85
N SER A 64 -10.19 -8.86 -4.93
CA SER A 64 -9.15 -8.62 -3.94
C SER A 64 -9.22 -9.70 -2.86
N LEU A 65 -8.07 -10.21 -2.44
CA LEU A 65 -7.96 -11.24 -1.42
C LEU A 65 -7.88 -10.55 -0.05
N PRO A 66 -8.89 -10.68 0.82
CA PRO A 66 -8.81 -10.14 2.17
C PRO A 66 -7.75 -10.90 2.99
N GLY A 67 -7.09 -10.18 3.88
CA GLY A 67 -6.10 -10.77 4.79
C GLY A 67 -5.90 -9.93 6.04
N ARG A 68 -4.88 -10.30 6.80
CA ARG A 68 -4.40 -9.59 7.99
C ARG A 68 -2.92 -9.28 7.84
N TRP A 69 -2.48 -8.16 8.40
CA TRP A 69 -1.08 -7.79 8.48
C TRP A 69 -0.75 -7.29 9.88
N THR A 70 0.51 -7.48 10.28
CA THR A 70 1.07 -6.93 11.51
C THR A 70 2.58 -6.79 11.35
N THR A 71 3.19 -5.95 12.18
CA THR A 71 4.64 -5.97 12.40
C THR A 71 4.97 -6.78 13.67
N LYS A 72 6.19 -7.29 13.76
CA LYS A 72 6.76 -7.96 14.95
C LYS A 72 8.22 -7.54 15.12
N MET A 73 8.81 -7.84 16.28
CA MET A 73 10.21 -7.54 16.61
C MET A 73 10.53 -6.07 16.35
N ASP A 74 9.76 -5.17 16.96
CA ASP A 74 9.89 -3.71 16.82
C ASP A 74 9.91 -3.20 15.37
N GLY A 75 9.16 -3.89 14.49
CA GLY A 75 9.05 -3.52 13.08
C GLY A 75 10.03 -4.25 12.15
N ASN A 76 10.94 -5.07 12.67
CA ASN A 76 11.91 -5.81 11.84
C ASN A 76 11.26 -6.89 10.98
N LEU A 77 10.13 -7.43 11.42
CA LEU A 77 9.34 -8.37 10.65
C LEU A 77 7.99 -7.77 10.27
N ILE A 78 7.59 -8.00 9.03
CA ILE A 78 6.23 -7.81 8.56
C ILE A 78 5.61 -9.18 8.29
N CYS A 79 4.40 -9.38 8.79
CA CYS A 79 3.70 -10.65 8.73
C CYS A 79 2.35 -10.50 8.03
N PHE A 80 2.02 -11.48 7.19
CA PHE A 80 0.79 -11.52 6.41
C PHE A 80 0.03 -12.82 6.68
N GLY A 81 -1.28 -12.74 6.80
CA GLY A 81 -2.15 -13.90 6.95
C GLY A 81 -3.31 -13.82 5.97
N TYR A 82 -3.44 -14.84 5.14
CA TYR A 82 -4.55 -14.98 4.19
C TYR A 82 -5.42 -16.20 4.57
N PRO A 83 -6.68 -16.28 4.11
CA PRO A 83 -7.61 -17.37 4.45
C PRO A 83 -7.03 -18.77 4.21
N LYS A 84 -7.46 -19.76 5.01
CA LYS A 84 -6.96 -21.15 4.93
C LYS A 84 -7.15 -21.80 3.56
N ASN A 85 -8.21 -21.43 2.85
CA ASN A 85 -8.53 -21.91 1.50
C ASN A 85 -7.85 -21.10 0.38
N SER A 86 -7.01 -20.12 0.70
CA SER A 86 -6.16 -19.46 -0.30
C SER A 86 -4.93 -20.30 -0.60
N TYR A 87 -4.42 -20.21 -1.83
CA TYR A 87 -3.25 -20.93 -2.30
C TYR A 87 -2.25 -19.97 -2.95
N ASN A 88 -0.99 -20.05 -2.54
CA ASN A 88 0.09 -19.29 -3.13
C ASN A 88 0.78 -20.12 -4.24
N PRO A 89 0.61 -19.77 -5.52
CA PRO A 89 1.13 -20.58 -6.63
C PRO A 89 2.66 -20.54 -6.74
N VAL A 90 3.33 -19.60 -6.06
CA VAL A 90 4.80 -19.48 -6.05
C VAL A 90 5.40 -20.39 -4.99
N THR A 91 4.90 -20.32 -3.74
CA THR A 91 5.44 -21.13 -2.63
C THR A 91 4.81 -22.53 -2.54
N LYS A 92 3.72 -22.77 -3.27
CA LYS A 92 2.92 -24.01 -3.23
C LYS A 92 2.28 -24.28 -1.86
N GLU A 93 2.11 -23.25 -1.05
CA GLU A 93 1.51 -23.34 0.28
C GLU A 93 0.06 -22.86 0.31
N LEU A 94 -0.74 -23.48 1.18
CA LEU A 94 -2.04 -22.97 1.59
C LEU A 94 -1.90 -21.85 2.62
N GLY A 95 -2.91 -20.98 2.70
CA GLY A 95 -3.01 -19.95 3.73
C GLY A 95 -3.40 -20.50 5.11
N GLY A 96 -3.90 -19.61 5.98
CA GLY A 96 -4.46 -19.96 7.30
C GLY A 96 -3.64 -19.48 8.50
N GLY A 97 -2.36 -19.15 8.31
CA GLY A 97 -1.48 -18.62 9.36
C GLY A 97 -0.77 -17.33 8.94
N LEU A 98 -0.17 -16.65 9.93
CA LEU A 98 0.74 -15.53 9.66
C LEU A 98 2.08 -16.07 9.15
N LYS A 99 2.53 -15.58 8.00
CA LYS A 99 3.86 -15.81 7.45
C LYS A 99 4.62 -14.49 7.48
N CYS A 100 5.80 -14.50 8.09
CA CYS A 100 6.61 -13.30 8.31
C CYS A 100 7.82 -13.26 7.39
N ARG A 101 8.26 -12.05 7.05
CA ARG A 101 9.54 -11.79 6.37
C ARG A 101 10.19 -10.53 6.92
N LEU A 102 11.48 -10.35 6.63
CA LEU A 102 12.18 -9.12 6.97
C LEU A 102 11.50 -7.92 6.32
N THR A 103 11.23 -6.88 7.11
CA THR A 103 10.63 -5.63 6.62
C THR A 103 11.54 -4.96 5.59
N ALA A 104 12.87 -5.05 5.76
CA ALA A 104 13.82 -4.56 4.77
C ALA A 104 13.61 -5.23 3.39
N ASP A 105 13.45 -6.54 3.37
CA ASP A 105 13.21 -7.32 2.14
C ASP A 105 11.87 -6.96 1.49
N PHE A 106 10.86 -6.72 2.31
CA PHE A 106 9.58 -6.19 1.85
C PHE A 106 9.76 -4.84 1.16
N LYS A 107 10.43 -3.89 1.81
CA LYS A 107 10.60 -2.52 1.33
C LYS A 107 11.39 -2.44 0.01
N ARG A 108 12.38 -3.31 -0.22
CA ARG A 108 13.14 -3.37 -1.48
C ARG A 108 12.29 -3.63 -2.74
N ASN A 109 11.10 -4.20 -2.56
CA ASN A 109 10.21 -4.55 -3.66
C ASN A 109 9.09 -3.52 -3.89
N VAL A 110 8.99 -2.49 -3.04
CA VAL A 110 8.01 -1.42 -3.18
C VAL A 110 8.36 -0.56 -4.39
N ARG A 111 7.34 -0.21 -5.19
CA ARG A 111 7.46 0.62 -6.39
C ARG A 111 6.74 1.94 -6.25
N GLN A 112 5.72 2.00 -5.39
CA GLN A 112 4.95 3.18 -5.07
C GLN A 112 4.13 2.98 -3.80
N THR A 113 3.95 4.06 -3.04
CA THR A 113 3.05 4.17 -1.89
C THR A 113 1.99 5.22 -2.24
N CYS A 114 0.70 4.90 -2.07
CA CYS A 114 -0.41 5.83 -2.18
C CYS A 114 -1.16 5.92 -0.85
N LYS A 115 -1.51 7.14 -0.42
CA LYS A 115 -2.31 7.34 0.79
C LYS A 115 -3.76 6.92 0.53
N GLY A 116 -4.33 6.13 1.45
CA GLY A 116 -5.69 5.61 1.37
C GLY A 116 -5.83 4.34 0.52
N ASP A 117 -7.08 3.90 0.36
CA ASP A 117 -7.47 2.76 -0.48
C ASP A 117 -7.81 3.24 -1.90
N VAL A 118 -6.80 3.65 -2.65
CA VAL A 118 -6.98 4.36 -3.94
C VAL A 118 -7.63 3.51 -5.04
N PHE A 119 -7.71 2.19 -4.86
CA PHE A 119 -8.41 1.28 -5.77
C PHE A 119 -9.66 0.65 -5.16
N ASN A 120 -10.06 1.08 -3.95
CA ASN A 120 -11.20 0.52 -3.21
C ASN A 120 -11.09 -1.02 -3.00
N LEU A 121 -9.86 -1.52 -2.78
CA LEU A 121 -9.58 -2.95 -2.63
C LEU A 121 -10.27 -3.54 -1.40
N ALA A 122 -10.50 -2.75 -0.35
CA ALA A 122 -11.21 -3.20 0.84
C ALA A 122 -12.67 -3.63 0.54
N SER A 123 -13.23 -3.23 -0.60
CA SER A 123 -14.58 -3.64 -1.02
C SER A 123 -14.65 -5.06 -1.58
N GLY A 124 -13.52 -5.76 -1.73
CA GLY A 124 -13.45 -7.06 -2.41
C GLY A 124 -13.33 -6.99 -3.93
N LYS A 125 -13.47 -5.80 -4.52
CA LYS A 125 -13.46 -5.59 -5.98
C LYS A 125 -12.07 -5.20 -6.45
N ILE A 126 -11.80 -5.47 -7.74
CA ILE A 126 -10.57 -5.05 -8.42
C ILE A 126 -10.92 -4.33 -9.73
N PRO A 127 -10.11 -3.36 -10.17
CA PRO A 127 -10.33 -2.69 -11.46
C PRO A 127 -10.22 -3.63 -12.67
N PHE A 128 -9.28 -4.57 -12.63
CA PHE A 128 -9.04 -5.57 -13.68
C PHE A 128 -8.20 -6.73 -13.14
N VAL A 129 -8.06 -7.83 -13.89
CA VAL A 129 -7.18 -8.95 -13.48
C VAL A 129 -5.71 -8.60 -13.78
N LEU A 130 -4.85 -8.60 -12.76
CA LEU A 130 -3.42 -8.40 -12.95
C LEU A 130 -2.78 -9.60 -13.65
N THR A 131 -1.77 -9.31 -14.47
CA THR A 131 -0.82 -10.31 -14.98
C THR A 131 0.47 -10.25 -14.16
N LYS A 132 1.35 -11.23 -14.34
CA LYS A 132 2.69 -11.18 -13.72
C LYS A 132 3.62 -10.15 -14.36
N SER A 133 3.24 -9.55 -15.49
CA SER A 133 4.11 -8.66 -16.27
C SER A 133 4.46 -7.36 -15.54
N ARG A 134 5.75 -6.99 -15.59
CA ARG A 134 6.25 -5.71 -15.08
C ARG A 134 5.69 -4.50 -15.82
N SER A 135 5.26 -4.66 -17.07
CA SER A 135 4.78 -3.55 -17.91
C SER A 135 3.57 -2.82 -17.33
N GLN A 136 2.80 -3.47 -16.45
CA GLN A 136 1.61 -2.86 -15.83
C GLN A 136 1.94 -1.86 -14.72
N ILE A 137 3.19 -1.80 -14.23
CA ILE A 137 3.58 -0.90 -13.15
C ILE A 137 3.36 0.56 -13.54
N SER A 138 3.80 0.99 -14.72
CA SER A 138 3.69 2.40 -15.15
C SER A 138 2.25 2.89 -15.16
N THR A 139 1.32 2.03 -15.58
CA THR A 139 -0.12 2.33 -15.57
C THR A 139 -0.65 2.48 -14.14
N LEU A 140 -0.33 1.53 -13.25
CA LEU A 140 -0.76 1.55 -11.85
C LEU A 140 -0.17 2.69 -11.04
N LYS A 141 0.96 3.26 -11.48
CA LYS A 141 1.58 4.39 -10.79
C LYS A 141 0.79 5.69 -10.90
N LYS A 142 -0.06 5.84 -11.92
CA LYS A 142 -0.81 7.09 -12.16
C LYS A 142 -1.96 7.33 -11.18
N SER A 143 -2.28 6.36 -10.33
CA SER A 143 -3.43 6.36 -9.42
C SER A 143 -3.15 6.91 -8.01
N CYS A 144 -2.01 7.56 -7.81
CA CYS A 144 -1.58 8.12 -6.52
C CYS A 144 -1.92 9.62 -6.35
N SER A 145 -2.61 10.21 -7.33
CA SER A 145 -2.86 11.65 -7.47
C SER A 145 -4.21 12.05 -6.89
#